data_AF-A0A2W7A0V2-F1
#
_entry.id   AF-A0A2W7A0V2-F1
#
_cell.length_a   1.000
_cell.length_b   1.000
_cell.length_c   1.000
_cell.angle_alpha   90.00
_cell.angle_beta   90.00
_cell.angle_gamma   90.00
#
_symmetry.space_group_name_H-M   'P 1'
#
loop_
_entity.id
_entity.type
_entity.pdbx_description
1 polymer ?
#
loop_
_entity_poly.entity_id
_entity_poly.type
_entity_poly.pdbx_seq_one_letter_code
_entity_poly.pdbx_strand_id
1 'polypeptide(L)'
;MLLTLRCLVLVAVLWGLTACGTATLQASTEYQTVTPSADGIGRVYLGREIAQTMGHQGAGWLDRPSRVLQERPQVAIAALDLSPTDIVADVGVGTGYFARRIAPLVPQGKVLAVDIQPEMLAMLQAEEAKGIENVEPILGQPNNPNLPPTSIDLALMVDAYHEFANPREVMEGVVTALKPGGRVVLAEYKAENPMVMIKRLHKMSVAQVRREMAAVGLNWVKTDDRLPEQHLLFFQKPA
;
A
#
# COMPACT_ATOMS: atom_id res chain seq x y z
N MET A 1 14.85 91.52 21.42
CA MET A 1 14.23 90.91 22.60
C MET A 1 14.05 89.42 22.28
N LEU A 2 14.77 88.57 23.02
CA LEU A 2 14.71 87.10 23.13
C LEU A 2 14.96 86.18 21.91
N LEU A 3 15.92 85.27 22.17
CA LEU A 3 16.24 83.98 21.52
C LEU A 3 15.06 82.99 21.57
N THR A 4 15.01 82.07 20.59
CA THR A 4 14.77 80.60 20.75
C THR A 4 15.06 79.93 19.40
N LEU A 5 16.08 79.07 19.20
CA LEU A 5 16.36 77.70 19.67
C LEU A 5 15.58 76.59 18.92
N ARG A 6 16.35 75.84 18.10
CA ARG A 6 16.31 74.39 17.74
C ARG A 6 15.08 73.78 17.05
N CYS A 7 15.34 73.06 15.95
CA CYS A 7 15.29 71.59 15.93
C CYS A 7 15.76 71.03 14.58
N LEU A 8 16.86 70.26 14.58
CA LEU A 8 17.23 69.37 13.48
C LEU A 8 16.41 68.09 13.62
N VAL A 9 15.65 67.71 12.59
CA VAL A 9 14.97 66.41 12.53
C VAL A 9 15.82 65.47 11.67
N LEU A 10 16.42 64.45 12.29
CA LEU A 10 17.03 63.31 11.61
C LEU A 10 15.91 62.37 11.12
N VAL A 11 15.88 62.10 9.82
CA VAL A 11 15.04 61.04 9.24
C VAL A 11 15.91 59.80 9.09
N ALA A 12 15.66 58.77 9.91
CA ALA A 12 16.25 57.45 9.77
C ALA A 12 15.34 56.57 8.90
N VAL A 13 15.83 56.15 7.73
CA VAL A 13 15.13 55.20 6.85
C VAL A 13 15.52 53.78 7.24
N LEU A 14 14.62 53.06 7.89
CA LEU A 14 14.76 51.64 8.23
C LEU A 14 14.39 50.78 7.02
N TRP A 15 15.36 50.02 6.52
CA TRP A 15 15.17 48.99 5.50
C TRP A 15 14.63 47.73 6.18
N GLY A 16 13.34 47.41 5.96
CA GLY A 16 12.74 46.15 6.40
C GLY A 16 13.09 45.02 5.44
N LEU A 17 13.99 44.13 5.85
CA LEU A 17 14.19 42.83 5.20
C LEU A 17 13.06 41.88 5.61
N THR A 18 12.05 41.72 4.76
CA THR A 18 11.04 40.67 4.91
C THR A 18 11.65 39.33 4.53
N ALA A 19 12.02 38.53 5.53
CA ALA A 19 12.34 37.12 5.35
C ALA A 19 11.07 36.36 4.98
N CYS A 20 10.93 35.99 3.70
CA CYS A 20 9.88 35.09 3.24
C CYS A 20 10.27 33.66 3.66
N GLY A 21 9.80 33.23 4.83
CA GLY A 21 9.96 31.85 5.27
C GLY A 21 9.08 30.94 4.42
N THR A 22 9.70 30.09 3.61
CA THR A 22 9.01 28.95 2.99
C THR A 22 8.67 27.95 4.09
N ALA A 23 7.45 28.03 4.64
CA ALA A 23 6.91 26.97 5.48
C ALA A 23 6.75 25.72 4.60
N THR A 24 7.64 24.75 4.76
CA THR A 24 7.40 23.40 4.25
C THR A 24 6.15 22.87 4.94
N LEU A 25 5.05 22.76 4.19
CA LEU A 25 3.86 22.00 4.59
C LEU A 25 4.29 20.56 4.82
N GLN A 26 4.67 20.25 6.06
CA GLN A 26 4.89 18.88 6.48
C GLN A 26 3.51 18.24 6.50
N ALA A 27 3.20 17.44 5.47
CA ALA A 27 1.93 16.74 5.39
C ALA A 27 1.77 15.92 6.67
N SER A 28 0.77 16.24 7.49
CA SER A 28 0.44 15.46 8.68
C SER A 28 0.24 14.02 8.24
N THR A 29 0.99 13.11 8.85
CA THR A 29 0.79 11.69 8.61
C THR A 29 -0.45 11.18 9.33
N GLU A 30 -1.02 11.93 10.28
CA GLU A 30 -2.18 11.52 11.08
C GLU A 30 -3.42 11.21 10.25
N TYR A 31 -4.25 10.30 10.77
CA TYR A 31 -5.54 9.98 10.18
C TYR A 31 -6.55 11.11 10.40
N GLN A 32 -7.40 11.34 9.42
CA GLN A 32 -8.54 12.24 9.54
C GLN A 32 -9.84 11.43 9.47
N THR A 33 -10.93 12.02 9.97
CA THR A 33 -12.27 11.43 9.90
C THR A 33 -13.20 12.33 9.09
N VAL A 34 -13.98 11.73 8.21
CA VAL A 34 -15.00 12.38 7.37
C VAL A 34 -16.32 11.61 7.49
N THR A 35 -17.42 12.20 7.05
CA THR A 35 -18.65 11.43 6.83
C THR A 35 -18.37 10.36 5.77
N PRO A 36 -18.60 9.06 6.05
CA PRO A 36 -18.31 8.00 5.11
C PRO A 36 -19.03 8.19 3.78
N SER A 37 -18.31 8.03 2.67
CA SER A 37 -18.96 7.82 1.37
C SER A 37 -19.55 6.41 1.29
N ALA A 38 -20.33 6.13 0.24
CA ALA A 38 -21.08 4.87 0.13
C ALA A 38 -20.19 3.62 0.13
N ASP A 39 -18.94 3.72 -0.32
CA ASP A 39 -17.94 2.66 -0.36
C ASP A 39 -16.77 2.90 0.60
N GLY A 40 -16.88 3.88 1.52
CA GLY A 40 -15.81 4.29 2.42
C GLY A 40 -16.12 4.02 3.88
N ILE A 41 -15.09 4.01 4.72
CA ILE A 41 -15.23 3.86 6.18
C ILE A 41 -15.16 5.20 6.93
N GLY A 42 -15.13 6.33 6.22
CA GLY A 42 -15.00 7.67 6.82
C GLY A 42 -13.62 7.95 7.42
N ARG A 43 -12.64 7.06 7.25
CA ARG A 43 -11.25 7.27 7.67
C ARG A 43 -10.43 7.72 6.48
N VAL A 44 -9.62 8.76 6.66
CA VAL A 44 -8.78 9.35 5.62
C VAL A 44 -7.31 9.21 6.00
N TYR A 45 -6.51 8.70 5.07
CA TYR A 45 -5.06 8.57 5.20
C TYR A 45 -4.39 9.28 4.04
N LEU A 46 -3.49 10.22 4.35
CA LEU A 46 -2.67 10.95 3.37
C LEU A 46 -3.45 11.47 2.14
N GLY A 47 -4.70 11.89 2.36
CA GLY A 47 -5.57 12.53 1.37
C GLY A 47 -6.49 11.59 0.59
N ARG A 48 -6.60 10.30 0.93
CA ARG A 48 -7.64 9.40 0.42
C ARG A 48 -8.53 8.88 1.54
N GLU A 49 -9.81 8.73 1.28
CA GLU A 49 -10.70 7.94 2.13
C GLU A 49 -10.40 6.45 1.91
N ILE A 50 -10.37 5.69 3.01
CA ILE A 50 -10.16 4.24 2.99
C ILE A 50 -11.45 3.55 2.54
N ALA A 51 -11.30 2.59 1.63
CA ALA A 51 -12.41 1.78 1.13
C ALA A 51 -12.93 0.82 2.20
N GLN A 52 -14.20 0.47 2.11
CA GLN A 52 -14.77 -0.63 2.88
C GLN A 52 -14.16 -1.96 2.40
N THR A 53 -13.72 -2.78 3.36
CA THR A 53 -13.19 -4.11 3.07
C THR A 53 -14.24 -5.03 2.44
N MET A 54 -13.87 -5.77 1.40
CA MET A 54 -14.70 -6.81 0.83
C MET A 54 -14.82 -7.99 1.81
N GLY A 55 -16.04 -8.26 2.28
CA GLY A 55 -16.31 -9.42 3.13
C GLY A 55 -16.14 -10.75 2.40
N HIS A 56 -15.87 -11.83 3.14
CA HIS A 56 -15.73 -13.20 2.63
C HIS A 56 -16.94 -13.69 1.82
N GLN A 57 -18.12 -13.09 2.00
CA GLN A 57 -19.30 -13.38 1.19
C GLN A 57 -19.10 -13.02 -0.30
N GLY A 58 -18.17 -12.12 -0.60
CA GLY A 58 -17.77 -11.74 -1.96
C GLY A 58 -16.65 -12.60 -2.55
N ALA A 59 -16.15 -13.62 -1.85
CA ALA A 59 -14.96 -14.41 -2.23
C ALA A 59 -14.99 -14.94 -3.67
N GLY A 60 -16.16 -15.32 -4.19
CA GLY A 60 -16.30 -15.80 -5.58
C GLY A 60 -15.85 -14.80 -6.65
N TRP A 61 -15.80 -13.50 -6.35
CA TRP A 61 -15.25 -12.48 -7.23
C TRP A 61 -13.72 -12.61 -7.40
N LEU A 62 -12.99 -13.07 -6.38
CA LEU A 62 -11.52 -13.12 -6.38
C LEU A 62 -10.97 -14.16 -7.37
N ASP A 63 -11.73 -15.24 -7.61
CA ASP A 63 -11.40 -16.33 -8.53
C ASP A 63 -12.18 -16.28 -9.85
N ARG A 64 -12.91 -15.18 -10.12
CA ARG A 64 -13.71 -15.05 -11.33
C ARG A 64 -12.88 -15.28 -12.61
N PRO A 65 -13.39 -16.02 -13.62
CA PRO A 65 -12.62 -16.34 -14.82
C PRO A 65 -12.12 -15.11 -15.60
N SER A 66 -12.88 -14.02 -15.59
CA SER A 66 -12.53 -12.79 -16.30
C SER A 66 -11.22 -12.16 -15.81
N ARG A 67 -10.81 -12.41 -14.56
CA ARG A 67 -9.53 -11.97 -13.97
C ARG A 67 -8.32 -12.32 -14.84
N VAL A 68 -8.35 -13.48 -15.50
CA VAL A 68 -7.25 -13.94 -16.36
C VAL A 68 -6.96 -12.93 -17.47
N LEU A 69 -8.01 -12.33 -18.06
CA LEU A 69 -7.88 -11.35 -19.14
C LEU A 69 -7.73 -9.93 -18.62
N GLN A 70 -8.47 -9.58 -17.56
CA GLN A 70 -8.56 -8.23 -17.00
C GLN A 70 -7.31 -7.82 -16.20
N GLU A 71 -6.79 -8.73 -15.38
CA GLU A 71 -5.68 -8.48 -14.45
C GLU A 71 -4.38 -9.17 -14.89
N ARG A 72 -4.45 -10.17 -15.78
CA ARG A 72 -3.30 -10.94 -16.28
C ARG A 72 -2.37 -11.42 -15.15
N PRO A 73 -2.86 -12.21 -14.18
CA PRO A 73 -2.10 -12.58 -12.98
C PRO A 73 -0.79 -13.32 -13.28
N GLN A 74 -0.72 -14.12 -14.34
CA GLN A 74 0.55 -14.76 -14.75
C GLN A 74 1.63 -13.74 -15.13
N VAL A 75 1.23 -12.64 -15.77
CA VAL A 75 2.14 -11.55 -16.14
C VAL A 75 2.61 -10.80 -14.89
N ALA A 76 1.69 -10.57 -13.93
CA ALA A 76 2.02 -9.95 -12.65
C ALA A 76 3.03 -10.82 -11.86
N ILE A 77 2.75 -12.12 -11.72
CA ILE A 77 3.63 -13.07 -11.01
C ILE A 77 5.00 -13.17 -11.68
N ALA A 78 5.07 -13.26 -13.01
CA ALA A 78 6.35 -13.29 -13.71
C ALA A 78 7.19 -12.03 -13.49
N ALA A 79 6.55 -10.87 -13.34
CA ALA A 79 7.24 -9.60 -13.09
C ALA A 79 7.80 -9.47 -11.66
N LEU A 80 7.41 -10.36 -10.74
CA LEU A 80 7.96 -10.40 -9.38
C LEU A 80 9.41 -10.87 -9.36
N ASP A 81 9.86 -11.62 -10.37
CA ASP A 81 11.23 -12.14 -10.47
C ASP A 81 11.65 -12.85 -9.16
N LEU A 82 10.93 -13.94 -8.86
CA LEU A 82 11.09 -14.70 -7.62
C LEU A 82 12.23 -15.71 -7.74
N SER A 83 13.05 -15.80 -6.69
CA SER A 83 13.98 -16.91 -6.49
C SER A 83 13.26 -18.12 -5.90
N PRO A 84 13.64 -19.37 -6.22
CA PRO A 84 13.11 -20.57 -5.59
C PRO A 84 13.17 -20.59 -4.05
N THR A 85 14.02 -19.76 -3.44
CA THR A 85 14.25 -19.65 -1.99
C THR A 85 13.47 -18.51 -1.33
N ASP A 86 12.77 -17.67 -2.10
CA ASP A 86 12.12 -16.48 -1.57
C ASP A 86 11.01 -16.84 -0.58
N ILE A 87 10.93 -16.10 0.52
CA ILE A 87 9.78 -16.09 1.41
C ILE A 87 8.89 -14.91 1.02
N VAL A 88 7.70 -15.21 0.51
CA VAL A 88 6.75 -14.23 -0.01
C VAL A 88 5.58 -14.05 0.95
N ALA A 89 5.30 -12.85 1.42
CA ALA A 89 4.04 -12.54 2.08
C ALA A 89 2.99 -12.13 1.04
N ASP A 90 1.86 -12.83 0.97
CA ASP A 90 0.66 -12.41 0.21
C ASP A 90 -0.30 -11.76 1.21
N VAL A 91 -0.31 -10.42 1.28
CA VAL A 91 -1.05 -9.66 2.30
C VAL A 91 -2.41 -9.21 1.75
N GLY A 92 -3.49 -9.63 2.41
CA GLY A 92 -4.82 -9.61 1.82
C GLY A 92 -5.03 -10.79 0.86
N VAL A 93 -4.56 -11.98 1.26
CA VAL A 93 -4.51 -13.18 0.40
C VAL A 93 -5.89 -13.60 -0.13
N GLY A 94 -6.98 -13.24 0.57
CA GLY A 94 -8.33 -13.64 0.21
C GLY A 94 -8.46 -15.15 0.10
N THR A 95 -9.03 -15.63 -1.00
CA THR A 95 -9.19 -17.07 -1.25
C THR A 95 -7.88 -17.80 -1.53
N GLY A 96 -6.73 -17.13 -1.65
CA GLY A 96 -5.45 -17.76 -2.00
C GLY A 96 -5.07 -17.77 -3.47
N TYR A 97 -5.73 -16.96 -4.30
CA TYR A 97 -5.53 -16.98 -5.76
C TYR A 97 -4.06 -16.82 -6.17
N PHE A 98 -3.35 -15.83 -5.59
CA PHE A 98 -1.95 -15.57 -5.89
C PHE A 98 -1.02 -16.52 -5.12
N ALA A 99 -1.23 -16.69 -3.81
CA ALA A 99 -0.49 -17.63 -2.98
C ALA A 99 -0.32 -19.01 -3.63
N ARG A 100 -1.41 -19.64 -4.11
CA ARG A 100 -1.37 -20.97 -4.75
C ARG A 100 -0.59 -21.00 -6.07
N ARG A 101 -0.47 -19.87 -6.77
CA ARG A 101 0.27 -19.76 -8.04
C ARG A 101 1.73 -19.43 -7.82
N ILE A 102 2.05 -18.76 -6.71
CA ILE A 102 3.41 -18.41 -6.30
C ILE A 102 4.10 -19.60 -5.63
N ALA A 103 3.39 -20.37 -4.81
CA ALA A 103 3.94 -21.46 -4.02
C ALA A 103 4.81 -22.47 -4.83
N PRO A 104 4.41 -22.91 -6.04
CA PRO A 104 5.26 -23.79 -6.86
C PRO A 104 6.54 -23.13 -7.40
N LEU A 105 6.60 -21.80 -7.44
CA LEU A 105 7.76 -21.03 -7.91
C LEU A 105 8.82 -20.85 -6.81
N VAL A 106 8.46 -21.06 -5.54
CA VAL A 106 9.33 -20.92 -4.37
C VAL A 106 9.49 -22.26 -3.61
N PRO A 107 9.89 -23.37 -4.26
CA PRO A 107 9.88 -24.71 -3.65
C PRO A 107 10.86 -24.88 -2.48
N GLN A 108 11.83 -23.97 -2.32
CA GLN A 108 12.78 -23.94 -1.20
C GLN A 108 12.50 -22.78 -0.24
N GLY A 109 11.50 -21.96 -0.54
CA GLY A 109 10.95 -20.91 0.29
C GLY A 109 9.53 -21.27 0.72
N LYS A 110 8.69 -20.24 0.90
CA LYS A 110 7.27 -20.41 1.26
C LYS A 110 6.48 -19.15 0.98
N VAL A 111 5.15 -19.30 0.94
CA VAL A 111 4.21 -18.17 0.96
C VAL A 111 3.62 -18.02 2.36
N LEU A 112 3.74 -16.85 2.95
CA LEU A 112 3.01 -16.45 4.16
C LEU A 112 1.72 -15.77 3.72
N ALA A 113 0.60 -16.47 3.84
CA ALA A 113 -0.71 -16.02 3.36
C ALA A 113 -1.46 -15.27 4.48
N VAL A 114 -1.52 -13.93 4.40
CA VAL A 114 -2.05 -13.08 5.46
C VAL A 114 -3.44 -12.56 5.10
N ASP A 115 -4.44 -12.80 5.95
CA ASP A 115 -5.76 -12.17 5.88
C ASP A 115 -6.27 -11.82 7.28
N ILE A 116 -7.16 -10.83 7.40
CA ILE A 116 -7.85 -10.51 8.66
C ILE A 116 -9.12 -11.34 8.86
N GLN A 117 -9.63 -11.96 7.78
CA GLN A 117 -10.86 -12.74 7.79
C GLN A 117 -10.53 -14.24 7.94
N PRO A 118 -10.87 -14.88 9.07
CA PRO A 118 -10.62 -16.32 9.25
C PRO A 118 -11.34 -17.18 8.20
N GLU A 119 -12.46 -16.72 7.64
CA GLU A 119 -13.19 -17.40 6.59
C GLU A 119 -12.39 -17.47 5.27
N MET A 120 -11.63 -16.42 4.94
CA MET A 120 -10.75 -16.42 3.75
C MET A 120 -9.63 -17.44 3.91
N LEU A 121 -9.02 -17.50 5.10
CA LEU A 121 -7.98 -18.48 5.41
C LEU A 121 -8.52 -19.92 5.40
N ALA A 122 -9.75 -20.13 5.87
CA ALA A 122 -10.40 -21.43 5.78
C ALA A 122 -10.65 -21.87 4.31
N MET A 123 -11.03 -20.94 3.41
CA MET A 123 -11.16 -21.21 1.98
C MET A 123 -9.82 -21.56 1.34
N LEU A 124 -8.76 -20.83 1.69
CA LEU A 124 -7.39 -21.11 1.25
C LEU A 124 -6.98 -22.54 1.64
N GLN A 125 -7.12 -22.92 2.91
CA GLN A 125 -6.75 -24.23 3.44
C GLN A 125 -7.53 -25.39 2.79
N ALA A 126 -8.82 -25.18 2.50
CA ALA A 126 -9.65 -26.17 1.81
C ALA A 126 -9.11 -26.48 0.38
N GLU A 127 -8.51 -25.49 -0.27
CA GLU A 127 -7.92 -25.63 -1.59
C GLU A 127 -6.46 -26.18 -1.54
N GLU A 128 -5.70 -25.91 -0.48
CA GLU A 128 -4.34 -26.43 -0.25
C GLU A 128 -4.27 -27.94 -0.10
N ALA A 129 -5.35 -28.57 0.39
CA ALA A 129 -5.52 -30.03 0.45
C ALA A 129 -5.36 -30.73 -0.92
N LYS A 130 -5.20 -29.98 -2.01
CA LYS A 130 -4.97 -30.44 -3.39
C LYS A 130 -3.48 -30.49 -3.80
N GLY A 131 -2.54 -30.32 -2.87
CA GLY A 131 -1.11 -30.63 -3.08
C GLY A 131 -0.15 -29.44 -3.07
N ILE A 132 -0.48 -28.35 -2.38
CA ILE A 132 0.42 -27.22 -2.15
C ILE A 132 0.79 -27.20 -0.67
N GLU A 133 2.05 -27.48 -0.34
CA GLU A 133 2.49 -27.71 1.05
C GLU A 133 3.27 -26.53 1.66
N ASN A 134 3.74 -25.58 0.84
CA ASN A 134 4.58 -24.45 1.26
C ASN A 134 3.81 -23.12 1.32
N VAL A 135 2.54 -23.15 1.72
CA VAL A 135 1.74 -21.97 2.05
C VAL A 135 1.37 -22.04 3.52
N GLU A 136 1.68 -20.98 4.27
CA GLU A 136 1.41 -20.88 5.70
C GLU A 136 0.40 -19.75 5.95
N PRO A 137 -0.82 -20.07 6.39
CA PRO A 137 -1.82 -19.05 6.71
C PRO A 137 -1.45 -18.32 7.99
N ILE A 138 -1.62 -17.00 7.97
CA ILE A 138 -1.41 -16.11 9.12
C ILE A 138 -2.66 -15.25 9.29
N LEU A 139 -3.29 -15.35 10.45
CA LEU A 139 -4.37 -14.45 10.83
C LEU A 139 -3.78 -13.09 11.21
N GLY A 140 -3.96 -12.11 10.33
CA GLY A 140 -3.62 -10.72 10.57
C GLY A 140 -4.63 -10.01 11.48
N GLN A 141 -4.32 -8.76 11.78
CA GLN A 141 -5.21 -7.82 12.46
C GLN A 141 -5.32 -6.54 11.62
N PRO A 142 -6.38 -5.72 11.80
CA PRO A 142 -6.56 -4.49 11.04
C PRO A 142 -5.35 -3.54 11.06
N ASN A 143 -4.52 -3.60 12.10
CA ASN A 143 -3.34 -2.77 12.31
C ASN A 143 -2.02 -3.55 12.40
N ASN A 144 -2.00 -4.87 12.17
CA ASN A 144 -0.77 -5.67 12.25
C ASN A 144 -0.88 -6.91 11.36
N PRO A 145 0.03 -7.12 10.39
CA PRO A 145 -0.01 -8.30 9.53
C PRO A 145 0.42 -9.59 10.26
N ASN A 146 0.92 -9.49 11.49
CA ASN A 146 1.47 -10.61 12.29
C ASN A 146 2.59 -11.39 11.59
N LEU A 147 3.27 -10.73 10.64
CA LEU A 147 4.43 -11.29 9.96
C LEU A 147 5.65 -11.29 10.90
N PRO A 148 6.46 -12.36 10.91
CA PRO A 148 7.70 -12.39 11.71
C PRO A 148 8.70 -11.33 11.22
N PRO A 149 9.45 -10.66 12.13
CA PRO A 149 10.42 -9.63 11.74
C PRO A 149 11.57 -10.22 10.90
N THR A 150 12.08 -9.45 9.92
CA THR A 150 13.23 -9.80 9.07
C THR A 150 13.15 -11.20 8.46
N SER A 151 11.95 -11.63 8.06
CA SER A 151 11.67 -12.98 7.58
C SER A 151 11.36 -13.06 6.09
N ILE A 152 10.82 -12.01 5.47
CA ILE A 152 10.32 -12.06 4.10
C ILE A 152 11.23 -11.33 3.10
N ASP A 153 11.33 -11.87 1.89
CA ASP A 153 12.06 -11.30 0.76
C ASP A 153 11.16 -10.36 -0.07
N LEU A 154 9.87 -10.69 -0.14
CA LEU A 154 8.86 -9.92 -0.89
C LEU A 154 7.52 -9.90 -0.16
N ALA A 155 6.87 -8.73 -0.09
CA ALA A 155 5.46 -8.61 0.24
C ALA A 155 4.66 -8.21 -1.00
N LEU A 156 3.64 -8.99 -1.33
CA LEU A 156 2.69 -8.76 -2.41
C LEU A 156 1.33 -8.35 -1.82
N MET A 157 0.70 -7.34 -2.41
CA MET A 157 -0.69 -6.98 -2.16
C MET A 157 -1.38 -6.81 -3.51
N VAL A 158 -2.43 -7.59 -3.77
CA VAL A 158 -3.20 -7.50 -5.02
C VAL A 158 -4.63 -7.12 -4.69
N ASP A 159 -5.04 -5.93 -5.14
CA ASP A 159 -6.38 -5.37 -4.93
C ASP A 159 -6.82 -5.37 -3.45
N ALA A 160 -5.88 -5.12 -2.54
CA ALA A 160 -6.13 -5.21 -1.09
C ALA A 160 -5.75 -3.95 -0.32
N TYR A 161 -4.70 -3.23 -0.73
CA TYR A 161 -4.12 -2.15 0.08
C TYR A 161 -5.08 -0.97 0.26
N HIS A 162 -5.93 -0.72 -0.73
CA HIS A 162 -6.95 0.32 -0.66
C HIS A 162 -7.99 0.09 0.46
N GLU A 163 -8.16 -1.15 0.92
CA GLU A 163 -9.13 -1.57 1.95
C GLU A 163 -8.55 -1.61 3.38
N PHE A 164 -7.25 -1.43 3.55
CA PHE A 164 -6.64 -1.50 4.88
C PHE A 164 -7.13 -0.34 5.75
N ALA A 165 -7.79 -0.64 6.88
CA ALA A 165 -8.31 0.37 7.80
C ALA A 165 -7.18 1.16 8.50
N ASN A 166 -6.03 0.52 8.71
CA ASN A 166 -4.83 1.11 9.30
C ASN A 166 -3.61 0.85 8.39
N PRO A 167 -3.57 1.45 7.18
CA PRO A 167 -2.55 1.14 6.18
C PRO A 167 -1.13 1.46 6.65
N ARG A 168 -0.93 2.51 7.47
CA ARG A 168 0.39 2.84 8.02
C ARG A 168 0.90 1.72 8.93
N GLU A 169 0.11 1.34 9.92
CA GLU A 169 0.48 0.35 10.94
C GLU A 169 0.73 -1.03 10.30
N VAL A 170 -0.13 -1.42 9.35
CA VAL A 170 0.08 -2.65 8.57
C VAL A 170 1.40 -2.60 7.81
N MET A 171 1.67 -1.49 7.12
CA MET A 171 2.90 -1.33 6.34
C MET A 171 4.16 -1.19 7.19
N GLU A 172 4.10 -0.59 8.37
CA GLU A 172 5.19 -0.59 9.36
C GLU A 172 5.51 -2.02 9.82
N GLY A 173 4.48 -2.85 10.02
CA GLY A 173 4.62 -4.29 10.24
C GLY A 173 5.27 -5.02 9.07
N VAL A 174 4.85 -4.74 7.83
CA VAL A 174 5.46 -5.29 6.61
C VAL A 174 6.93 -4.86 6.48
N VAL A 175 7.25 -3.59 6.71
CA VAL A 175 8.63 -3.07 6.68
C VAL A 175 9.49 -3.73 7.76
N THR A 176 8.93 -4.00 8.94
CA THR A 176 9.61 -4.75 10.01
C THR A 176 9.86 -6.20 9.60
N ALA A 177 8.92 -6.83 8.90
CA ALA A 177 9.03 -8.19 8.41
C ALA A 177 10.03 -8.35 7.24
N LEU A 178 10.20 -7.33 6.41
CA LEU A 178 11.13 -7.40 5.28
C LEU A 178 12.59 -7.53 5.72
N LYS A 179 13.33 -8.41 5.06
CA LYS A 179 14.80 -8.40 5.11
C LYS A 179 15.36 -7.08 4.54
N PRO A 180 16.58 -6.65 4.91
CA PRO A 180 17.27 -5.56 4.22
C PRO A 180 17.31 -5.81 2.71
N GLY A 181 16.93 -4.80 1.91
CA GLY A 181 16.81 -4.95 0.45
C GLY A 181 15.56 -5.69 -0.03
N GLY A 182 14.70 -6.19 0.87
CA GLY A 182 13.42 -6.83 0.54
C GLY A 182 12.46 -5.89 -0.18
N ARG A 183 11.50 -6.48 -0.92
CA ARG A 183 10.64 -5.76 -1.86
C ARG A 183 9.18 -5.71 -1.41
N VAL A 184 8.50 -4.62 -1.75
CA VAL A 184 7.05 -4.53 -1.68
C VAL A 184 6.51 -4.34 -3.09
N VAL A 185 5.50 -5.12 -3.47
CA VAL A 185 4.83 -5.02 -4.76
C VAL A 185 3.32 -4.87 -4.55
N LEU A 186 2.74 -3.82 -5.13
CA LEU A 186 1.31 -3.59 -5.11
C LEU A 186 0.77 -3.74 -6.54
N ALA A 187 -0.26 -4.56 -6.71
CA ALA A 187 -1.12 -4.55 -7.88
C ALA A 187 -2.44 -3.86 -7.49
N GLU A 188 -2.66 -2.64 -7.99
CA GLU A 188 -3.80 -1.81 -7.61
C GLU A 188 -4.52 -1.31 -8.85
N TYR A 189 -5.85 -1.32 -8.85
CA TYR A 189 -6.65 -0.83 -9.97
C TYR A 189 -6.33 0.64 -10.28
N LYS A 190 -6.16 0.94 -11.57
CA LYS A 190 -5.74 2.26 -12.07
C LYS A 190 -6.82 3.31 -11.80
N ALA A 191 -6.60 4.20 -10.83
CA ALA A 191 -7.53 5.31 -10.56
C ALA A 191 -7.58 6.32 -11.72
N GLU A 192 -6.47 6.45 -12.44
CA GLU A 192 -6.25 7.31 -13.59
C GLU A 192 -7.06 6.87 -14.82
N ASN A 193 -7.50 5.61 -14.86
CA ASN A 193 -8.27 5.07 -15.98
C ASN A 193 -9.78 5.00 -15.64
N PRO A 194 -10.62 5.88 -16.22
CA PRO A 194 -12.06 5.85 -15.99
C PRO A 194 -12.74 4.62 -16.60
N MET A 195 -12.09 3.91 -17.53
CA MET A 195 -12.62 2.69 -18.15
C MET A 195 -12.49 1.45 -17.28
N VAL A 196 -11.72 1.52 -16.18
CA VAL A 196 -11.67 0.45 -15.18
C VAL A 196 -12.92 0.55 -14.32
N MET A 197 -13.86 -0.36 -14.58
CA MET A 197 -15.20 -0.43 -13.99
C MET A 197 -15.19 -1.01 -12.56
N ILE A 198 -14.30 -0.49 -11.73
CA ILE A 198 -14.18 -0.77 -10.31
C ILE A 198 -14.59 0.48 -9.52
N LYS A 199 -15.17 0.27 -8.33
CA LYS A 199 -15.61 1.33 -7.42
C LYS A 199 -14.47 2.34 -7.18
N ARG A 200 -14.82 3.61 -7.02
CA ARG A 200 -13.85 4.70 -6.96
C ARG A 200 -12.83 4.53 -5.82
N LEU A 201 -13.26 4.15 -4.62
CA LEU A 201 -12.32 3.98 -3.49
C LEU A 201 -11.49 2.70 -3.59
N HIS A 202 -11.90 1.75 -4.44
CA HIS A 202 -11.17 0.52 -4.72
C HIS A 202 -10.15 0.67 -5.87
N LYS A 203 -9.80 1.91 -6.20
CA LYS A 203 -8.76 2.24 -7.16
C LYS A 203 -7.75 3.16 -6.49
N MET A 204 -6.49 3.03 -6.84
CA MET A 204 -5.44 3.91 -6.34
C MET A 204 -4.63 4.50 -7.49
N SER A 205 -4.32 5.79 -7.36
CA SER A 205 -3.38 6.45 -8.25
C SER A 205 -1.95 6.09 -7.87
N VAL A 206 -1.05 6.13 -8.85
CA VAL A 206 0.39 5.97 -8.61
C VAL A 206 0.89 6.99 -7.59
N ALA A 207 0.35 8.22 -7.63
CA ALA A 207 0.71 9.28 -6.69
C ALA A 207 0.30 8.97 -5.25
N GLN A 208 -0.89 8.39 -5.03
CA GLN A 208 -1.35 7.97 -3.70
C GLN A 208 -0.45 6.86 -3.16
N VAL A 209 -0.26 5.78 -3.92
CA VAL A 209 0.55 4.64 -3.49
C VAL A 209 1.98 5.07 -3.16
N ARG A 210 2.61 5.86 -4.04
CA ARG A 210 3.99 6.33 -3.80
C ARG A 210 4.11 7.20 -2.55
N ARG A 211 3.12 8.06 -2.29
CA ARG A 211 3.11 8.91 -1.09
C ARG A 211 3.02 8.06 0.18
N GLU A 212 2.14 7.07 0.19
CA GLU A 212 1.91 6.20 1.35
C GLU A 212 3.10 5.26 1.61
N MET A 213 3.69 4.66 0.57
CA MET A 213 4.89 3.84 0.71
C MET A 213 6.12 4.64 1.17
N ALA A 214 6.28 5.87 0.68
CA ALA A 214 7.36 6.75 1.14
C ALA A 214 7.21 7.12 2.62
N ALA A 215 5.97 7.26 3.12
CA ALA A 215 5.70 7.58 4.52
C ALA A 215 6.13 6.49 5.51
N VAL A 216 6.32 5.24 5.04
CA VAL A 216 6.85 4.11 5.83
C VAL A 216 8.31 3.78 5.49
N GLY A 217 9.01 4.67 4.77
CA GLY A 217 10.44 4.54 4.49
C GLY A 217 10.81 3.60 3.33
N LEU A 218 9.85 3.22 2.48
CA LEU A 218 10.13 2.42 1.29
C LEU A 218 10.55 3.32 0.12
N ASN A 219 11.57 2.89 -0.62
CA ASN A 219 12.02 3.55 -1.83
C ASN A 219 11.24 3.05 -3.04
N TRP A 220 10.72 3.96 -3.85
CA TRP A 220 10.11 3.61 -5.15
C TRP A 220 11.19 3.12 -6.12
N VAL A 221 10.93 1.98 -6.78
CA VAL A 221 11.82 1.38 -7.78
C VAL A 221 11.29 1.61 -9.18
N LYS A 222 10.05 1.18 -9.44
CA LYS A 222 9.39 1.33 -10.75
C LYS A 222 7.88 1.19 -10.63
N THR A 223 7.18 1.68 -11.65
CA THR A 223 5.78 1.34 -11.93
C THR A 223 5.75 0.61 -13.26
N ASP A 224 5.07 -0.53 -13.31
CA ASP A 224 4.91 -1.34 -14.51
C ASP A 224 3.43 -1.34 -14.93
N ASP A 225 3.14 -0.78 -16.10
CA ASP A 225 1.79 -0.55 -16.59
C ASP A 225 1.30 -1.62 -17.57
N ARG A 226 2.02 -2.76 -17.68
CA ARG A 226 1.69 -3.85 -18.63
C ARG A 226 0.38 -4.57 -18.34
N LEU A 227 -0.14 -4.46 -17.11
CA LEU A 227 -1.43 -5.06 -16.75
C LEU A 227 -2.57 -4.16 -17.27
N PRO A 228 -3.68 -4.74 -17.76
CA PRO A 228 -4.74 -3.94 -18.36
C PRO A 228 -5.41 -2.98 -17.36
N GLU A 229 -5.86 -3.53 -16.22
CA GLU A 229 -6.66 -2.79 -15.24
C GLU A 229 -5.88 -2.30 -14.01
N GLN A 230 -4.68 -2.81 -13.75
CA GLN A 230 -3.89 -2.53 -12.55
C GLN A 230 -2.55 -1.83 -12.86
N HIS A 231 -2.09 -0.97 -11.96
CA HIS A 231 -0.68 -0.63 -11.84
C HIS A 231 0.03 -1.73 -11.08
N LEU A 232 1.23 -2.13 -11.51
CA LEU A 232 2.12 -2.98 -10.71
C LEU A 232 3.29 -2.12 -10.20
N LEU A 233 3.25 -1.73 -8.93
CA LEU A 233 4.20 -0.79 -8.32
C LEU A 233 5.21 -1.52 -7.44
N PHE A 234 6.49 -1.25 -7.66
CA PHE A 234 7.59 -1.89 -6.95
C PHE A 234 8.30 -0.91 -6.04
N PHE A 235 8.52 -1.34 -4.81
CA PHE A 235 9.24 -0.61 -3.79
C PHE A 235 10.27 -1.51 -3.10
N GLN A 236 11.25 -0.89 -2.45
CA GLN A 236 12.32 -1.61 -1.76
C GLN A 236 12.57 -1.01 -0.38
N LYS A 237 12.78 -1.89 0.60
CA LYS A 237 13.32 -1.52 1.91
C LYS A 237 14.81 -1.19 1.76
N PRO A 238 15.28 -0.03 2.23
CA PRO A 238 16.71 0.28 2.28
C PRO A 238 17.52 -0.84 2.96
N ALA A 239 18.74 -1.05 2.49
CA ALA A 239 19.68 -2.03 3.07
C ALA A 239 20.17 -1.60 4.46
#